data_AF-A0A2Z3QVU9-F1
#
_entry.id   AF-A0A2Z3QVU9-F1
#
_cell.length_a   1.000
_cell.length_b   1.000
_cell.length_c   1.000
_cell.angle_alpha   90.00
_cell.angle_beta   90.00
_cell.angle_gamma   90.00
#
_symmetry.space_group_name_H-M   'P 1'
#
loop_
_entity.id
_entity.type
_entity.pdbx_description
1 polymer ?
#
loop_
_entity_poly.entity_id
_entity_poly.type
_entity_poly.pdbx_seq_one_letter_code
_entity_poly.pdbx_strand_id
1 'polypeptide(L)'
;MLKIVSATMQNAELRSEAGAAFTEIIARDTQTFLWLQRYDESLWPEPKSYPGGLLPIWTEALPRITRPKTDFAAKGRASVFFGNEREEGRPPILRHIDQSGRRFV
;
A
#
# COMPACT_ATOMS: atom_id res chain seq x y z
N MET A 1 -21.55 -2.30 18.52
CA MET A 1 -21.14 -0.88 18.44
C MET A 1 -22.26 0.07 18.84
N LEU A 2 -23.35 0.19 18.08
CA LEU A 2 -24.46 1.12 18.38
C LEU A 2 -25.06 1.00 19.79
N LYS A 3 -25.25 -0.21 20.31
CA LYS A 3 -25.77 -0.44 21.67
C LYS A 3 -24.89 0.14 22.78
N ILE A 4 -23.57 0.09 22.61
CA ILE A 4 -22.62 0.63 23.59
C ILE A 4 -22.64 2.15 23.53
N VAL A 5 -22.60 2.72 22.32
CA VAL A 5 -22.72 4.17 22.11
C VAL A 5 -24.02 4.73 22.72
N SER A 6 -25.16 4.07 22.48
CA SER A 6 -26.44 4.49 23.06
C SER A 6 -26.48 4.40 24.59
N ALA A 7 -25.85 3.39 25.19
CA ALA A 7 -25.77 3.26 26.65
C ALA A 7 -24.88 4.36 27.27
N THR A 8 -23.77 4.70 26.61
CA THR A 8 -22.86 5.78 27.04
C THR A 8 -23.52 7.16 27.01
N MET A 9 -24.43 7.40 26.05
CA MET A 9 -25.16 8.68 25.94
C MET A 9 -26.23 8.91 27.02
N GLN A 10 -26.57 7.90 27.83
CA GLN A 10 -27.54 8.02 28.93
C GLN A 10 -26.94 8.57 30.23
N ASN A 11 -25.60 8.64 30.33
CA ASN A 11 -24.90 9.17 31.49
C ASN A 11 -24.37 10.58 31.19
N ALA A 12 -24.78 11.58 31.97
CA ALA A 12 -24.57 12.99 31.65
C ALA A 12 -23.09 13.43 31.61
N GLU A 13 -22.23 12.87 32.48
CA GLU A 13 -20.79 13.13 32.48
C GLU A 13 -20.11 12.48 31.27
N LEU A 14 -20.44 11.21 31.01
CA LEU A 14 -19.92 10.47 29.85
C LEU A 14 -20.44 11.03 28.52
N ARG A 15 -21.58 11.71 28.49
CA ARG A 15 -22.16 12.31 27.27
C ARG A 15 -21.34 13.50 26.76
N SER A 16 -20.67 14.24 27.65
CA SER A 16 -19.78 15.34 27.28
C SER A 16 -18.49 14.81 26.63
N GLU A 17 -17.83 13.86 27.30
CA GLU A 17 -16.59 13.23 26.82
C GLU A 17 -16.84 12.34 25.59
N ALA A 18 -17.90 11.54 25.59
CA ALA A 18 -18.30 10.74 24.44
C ALA A 18 -18.77 11.61 23.26
N GLY A 19 -19.37 12.78 23.52
CA GLY A 19 -19.72 13.74 22.48
C GLY A 19 -18.49 14.30 21.77
N ALA A 20 -17.44 14.63 22.53
CA ALA A 20 -16.15 15.06 21.99
C ALA A 20 -15.46 13.96 21.18
N ALA A 21 -15.36 12.74 21.74
CA ALA A 21 -14.74 11.60 21.08
C ALA A 21 -15.50 11.17 19.79
N PHE A 22 -16.83 11.25 19.80
CA PHE A 22 -17.65 10.95 18.63
C PHE A 22 -17.47 12.00 17.52
N THR A 23 -17.37 13.28 17.90
CA THR A 23 -17.08 14.37 16.96
C THR A 23 -15.70 14.20 16.33
N GLU A 24 -14.71 13.76 17.11
CA GLU A 24 -13.36 13.48 16.62
C GLU A 24 -13.33 12.34 15.58
N ILE A 25 -14.05 11.24 15.84
CA ILE A 25 -14.16 10.12 14.90
C ILE A 25 -14.83 10.57 13.60
N ILE A 26 -15.98 11.27 13.68
CA ILE A 26 -16.67 11.77 12.49
C ILE A 26 -15.79 12.76 11.72
N ALA A 27 -15.06 13.65 12.39
CA ALA A 27 -14.15 14.59 11.74
C ALA A 27 -13.03 13.86 10.98
N ARG A 28 -12.46 12.81 11.57
CA ARG A 28 -11.41 11.99 10.94
C ARG A 28 -11.92 11.19 9.74
N ASP A 29 -13.11 10.60 9.85
CA ASP A 29 -13.74 9.84 8.78
C ASP A 29 -14.13 10.77 7.62
N THR A 30 -14.68 11.95 7.94
CA THR A 30 -15.00 12.99 6.95
C THR A 30 -13.75 13.52 6.25
N GLN A 31 -12.65 13.74 7.00
CA GLN A 31 -11.38 14.16 6.42
C GLN A 31 -10.82 13.11 5.43
N THR A 32 -10.92 11.82 5.80
CA THR A 32 -10.50 10.71 4.93
C THR A 32 -11.37 10.63 3.68
N PHE A 33 -12.69 10.81 3.82
CA PHE A 33 -13.61 10.87 2.69
C PHE A 33 -13.30 12.05 1.76
N LEU A 34 -13.02 13.24 2.29
CA LEU A 34 -12.64 14.41 1.50
C LEU A 34 -11.29 14.25 0.79
N TRP A 35 -10.39 13.40 1.27
CA TRP A 35 -9.18 13.02 0.54
C TRP A 35 -9.49 12.14 -0.66
N LEU A 36 -10.38 11.15 -0.49
CA LEU A 36 -10.83 10.29 -1.59
C LEU A 36 -11.61 11.08 -2.64
N GLN A 37 -12.49 11.99 -2.23
CA GLN A 37 -13.22 12.83 -3.18
C GLN A 37 -12.29 13.73 -4.01
N ARG A 38 -11.27 14.34 -3.40
CA ARG A 38 -10.25 15.12 -4.13
C ARG A 38 -9.39 14.27 -5.07
N TYR A 39 -9.15 13.01 -4.71
CA TYR A 39 -8.48 12.05 -5.59
C TYR A 39 -9.34 11.73 -6.81
N ASP A 40 -10.63 11.45 -6.61
CA ASP A 40 -11.59 11.16 -7.70
C ASP A 40 -11.83 12.38 -8.61
N GLU A 41 -11.81 13.58 -8.05
CA GLU A 41 -11.93 14.84 -8.80
C GLU A 41 -10.65 15.19 -9.61
N SER A 42 -9.62 14.34 -9.59
CA SER A 42 -8.33 14.58 -10.27
C SER A 42 -7.66 15.90 -9.88
N LEU A 43 -7.98 16.43 -8.69
CA LEU A 43 -7.38 17.63 -8.12
C LEU A 43 -5.98 17.37 -7.56
N TRP A 44 -5.54 16.11 -7.57
CA TRP A 44 -4.17 15.76 -7.22
C TRP A 44 -3.25 16.01 -8.42
N PRO A 45 -2.21 16.85 -8.30
CA PRO A 45 -1.26 17.03 -9.38
C PRO A 45 -0.61 15.68 -9.68
N GLU A 46 -0.71 15.25 -10.93
CA GLU A 46 -0.10 13.99 -11.34
C GLU A 46 1.40 14.07 -11.02
N PRO A 47 1.96 13.13 -10.23
CA PRO A 47 3.37 13.17 -9.89
C PRO A 47 4.17 13.16 -11.18
N LYS A 48 5.28 13.93 -11.22
CA LYS A 48 6.18 13.92 -12.37
C LYS A 48 6.55 12.48 -12.69
N SER A 49 6.10 12.00 -13.85
CA SER A 49 6.47 10.68 -14.33
C SER A 49 7.90 10.75 -14.86
N TYR A 50 8.72 9.83 -14.38
CA TYR A 50 10.02 9.55 -14.99
C TYR A 50 9.84 8.28 -15.84
N PRO A 51 10.25 8.30 -17.12
CA PRO A 51 10.24 7.07 -17.91
C PRO A 51 11.07 6.02 -17.15
N GLY A 52 10.50 4.83 -17.00
CA GLY A 52 11.24 3.70 -16.45
C GLY A 52 12.49 3.42 -17.28
N GLY A 53 13.55 2.93 -16.63
CA GLY A 53 14.72 2.43 -17.35
C GLY A 53 14.37 1.19 -18.18
N LEU A 54 15.26 0.82 -19.11
CA LEU A 54 15.14 -0.44 -19.84
C LEU A 54 15.16 -1.61 -18.86
N LEU A 55 14.20 -2.52 -19.00
CA LEU A 55 14.19 -3.73 -18.20
C LEU A 55 15.34 -4.66 -18.65
N PRO A 56 16.16 -5.16 -17.71
CA PRO A 56 17.20 -6.13 -18.05
C PRO A 56 16.57 -7.42 -18.57
N ILE A 57 17.25 -8.07 -19.51
CA ILE A 57 16.86 -9.41 -19.95
C ILE A 57 16.99 -10.39 -18.77
N TRP A 58 16.23 -11.49 -18.82
CA TRP A 58 16.13 -12.42 -17.68
C TRP A 58 17.50 -12.91 -17.18
N THR A 59 18.43 -13.18 -18.10
CA THR A 59 19.80 -13.61 -17.81
C THR A 59 20.63 -12.58 -17.06
N GLU A 60 20.33 -11.29 -17.21
CA GLU A 60 20.98 -10.18 -16.48
C GLU A 60 20.26 -9.85 -15.17
N ALA A 61 18.94 -10.04 -15.12
CA ALA A 61 18.12 -9.77 -13.94
C ALA A 61 18.35 -10.81 -12.83
N LEU A 62 18.43 -12.09 -13.19
CA LEU A 62 18.54 -13.20 -12.25
C LEU A 62 19.73 -13.10 -11.28
N PRO A 63 20.98 -12.83 -11.71
CA PRO A 63 22.09 -12.67 -10.77
C PRO A 63 21.91 -11.45 -9.86
N ARG A 64 21.27 -10.38 -10.33
CA ARG A 64 20.99 -9.16 -9.54
C ARG A 64 19.92 -9.39 -8.47
N ILE A 65 19.00 -10.34 -8.69
CA ILE A 65 17.97 -10.75 -7.71
C ILE A 65 18.55 -11.78 -6.72
N THR A 66 19.39 -12.69 -7.21
CA THR A 66 19.92 -13.80 -6.40
C THR A 66 20.98 -13.33 -5.40
N ARG A 67 21.82 -12.34 -5.76
CA ARG A 67 22.87 -11.82 -4.87
C ARG A 67 22.33 -11.19 -3.58
N PRO A 68 21.31 -10.32 -3.59
CA PRO A 68 20.67 -9.85 -2.36
C PRO A 68 20.09 -10.98 -1.52
N LYS A 69 19.48 -12.00 -2.14
CA LYS A 69 18.97 -13.18 -1.44
C LYS A 69 20.06 -13.90 -0.68
N THR A 70 21.22 -14.16 -1.30
CA THR A 70 22.36 -14.79 -0.62
C THR A 70 22.92 -13.92 0.49
N ASP A 71 23.03 -12.61 0.27
CA ASP A 71 23.57 -11.68 1.26
C ASP A 71 22.67 -11.57 2.50
N PHE A 72 21.35 -11.57 2.32
CA PHE A 72 20.41 -11.54 3.44
C PHE A 72 20.36 -12.86 4.21
N ALA A 73 20.45 -14.00 3.50
CA ALA A 73 20.54 -15.31 4.15
C ALA A 73 21.82 -15.42 5.00
N ALA A 74 22.98 -15.01 4.45
CA ALA A 74 24.26 -15.04 5.15
C ALA A 74 24.29 -14.15 6.39
N LYS A 75 23.52 -13.06 6.39
CA LYS A 75 23.39 -12.14 7.54
C LYS A 75 22.32 -12.58 8.56
N GLY A 76 21.67 -13.72 8.37
CA GLY A 76 20.55 -14.16 9.20
C GLY A 76 19.32 -13.24 9.12
N ARG A 77 19.22 -12.42 8.07
CA ARG A 77 18.14 -11.43 7.87
C ARG A 77 17.03 -11.92 6.96
N ALA A 78 17.16 -13.13 6.43
CA ALA A 78 16.19 -13.76 5.56
C ALA A 78 16.00 -15.23 5.98
N SER A 79 14.76 -15.68 6.00
CA SER A 79 14.42 -17.08 6.27
C SER A 79 14.73 -17.95 5.04
N VAL A 80 14.71 -19.28 5.23
CA VAL A 80 14.87 -20.28 4.16
C VAL A 80 13.82 -20.15 3.03
N PHE A 81 12.72 -19.45 3.29
CA PHE A 81 11.65 -19.21 2.33
C PHE A 81 11.85 -17.94 1.50
N PHE A 82 12.78 -17.07 1.87
CA PHE A 82 12.97 -15.77 1.22
C PHE A 82 13.41 -15.94 -0.23
N GLY A 83 12.64 -15.38 -1.17
CA GLY A 83 12.95 -15.40 -2.60
C GLY A 83 12.92 -16.80 -3.24
N ASN A 84 12.18 -17.76 -2.67
CA ASN A 84 11.93 -19.03 -3.37
C ASN A 84 10.99 -18.81 -4.55
N GLU A 85 11.34 -19.40 -5.69
CA GLU A 85 10.55 -19.28 -6.91
C GLU A 85 9.28 -20.12 -6.77
N ARG A 86 8.13 -19.55 -7.15
CA ARG A 86 6.88 -20.31 -7.27
C ARG A 86 6.90 -21.10 -8.58
N GLU A 87 6.16 -22.22 -8.63
CA GLU A 87 6.19 -23.17 -9.77
C GLU A 87 5.91 -22.52 -11.15
N GLU A 88 5.20 -21.39 -11.20
CA GLU A 88 4.91 -20.63 -12.44
C GLU A 88 5.75 -19.35 -12.64
N GLY A 89 6.61 -19.00 -11.68
CA GLY A 89 7.35 -17.75 -11.71
C GLY A 89 8.59 -17.87 -12.58
N ARG A 90 8.71 -16.99 -13.61
CA ARG A 90 9.99 -16.49 -14.18
C ARG A 90 9.75 -15.47 -15.33
N PRO A 91 8.97 -15.78 -16.40
CA PRO A 91 8.63 -14.78 -17.44
C PRO A 91 7.54 -13.74 -17.11
N PRO A 92 6.44 -14.08 -16.39
CA PRO A 92 5.31 -13.15 -16.24
C PRO A 92 5.64 -11.88 -15.45
N ILE A 93 6.46 -11.95 -14.40
CA ILE A 93 6.71 -10.79 -13.52
C ILE A 93 7.43 -9.66 -14.28
N LEU A 94 8.48 -9.97 -15.04
CA LEU A 94 9.15 -8.96 -15.86
C LEU A 94 8.24 -8.42 -16.97
N ARG A 95 7.39 -9.27 -17.55
CA ARG A 95 6.39 -8.86 -18.54
C ARG A 95 5.34 -7.89 -17.96
N HIS A 96 4.88 -8.09 -16.72
CA HIS A 96 3.96 -7.15 -16.07
C HIS A 96 4.62 -5.79 -15.79
N ILE A 97 5.92 -5.78 -15.46
CA ILE A 97 6.67 -4.54 -15.26
C ILE A 97 6.86 -3.79 -16.59
N ASP A 98 7.13 -4.50 -17.69
CA ASP A 98 7.20 -3.91 -19.04
C ASP A 98 5.86 -3.26 -19.47
N GLN A 99 4.75 -3.88 -19.08
CA GLN A 99 3.41 -3.38 -19.40
C GLN A 99 3.07 -2.07 -18.68
N SER A 100 3.62 -1.84 -17.48
CA SER A 100 3.36 -0.61 -16.71
C SER A 100 3.94 0.68 -17.33
N GLY A 101 4.85 0.54 -18.31
CA GLY A 101 5.40 1.67 -19.08
C GLY A 101 4.57 2.06 -20.31
N ARG A 102 3.58 1.26 -20.72
CA ARG A 102 2.64 1.63 -21.80
C ARG A 102 1.47 2.39 -21.20
N ARG A 103 1.61 3.72 -21.10
CA ARG A 103 0.45 4.62 -20.98
C ARG A 103 -0.48 4.32 -22.15
N PHE A 104 -1.73 3.98 -21.83
CA PHE A 104 -2.84 4.05 -22.77
C PHE A 104 -2.87 5.49 -23.30
N VAL A 105 -2.61 5.63 -24.60
CA VAL A 105 -2.98 6.80 -25.40
C VAL A 105 -4.50 6.80 -25.61
#